data_AF-A0A183GNZ6-F1
#
_entry.id   AF-A0A183GNZ6-F1
#
_cell.length_a   1.000
_cell.length_b   1.000
_cell.length_c   1.000
_cell.angle_alpha   90.00
_cell.angle_beta   90.00
_cell.angle_gamma   90.00
#
_symmetry.space_group_name_H-M   'P 1'
#
loop_
_entity.id
_entity.type
_entity.pdbx_description
1 polymer ?
#
loop_
_entity_poly.entity_id
_entity_poly.type
_entity_poly.pdbx_seq_one_letter_code
_entity_poly.pdbx_strand_id
1 'polypeptide(L)'
;LGTIKGTRVFLTDDQNNAVNVGTSTLYPLVAIQAAFGTGKTVVGAMIAGLQSVTSSVIVTASTNADVAQFAETVKLMAEFADVPLIRYVSILQQLKNACHFLLISTRFLKT
;
A
#
# COMPACT_ATOMS: atom_id res chain seq x y z
N LEU A 1 -14.93 -2.33 -3.40
CA LEU A 1 -14.94 -3.80 -3.29
C LEU A 1 -13.49 -4.26 -3.45
N GLY A 2 -12.98 -5.03 -2.50
CA GLY A 2 -11.66 -5.66 -2.60
C GLY A 2 -11.76 -7.12 -2.16
N THR A 3 -11.05 -8.02 -2.81
CA THR A 3 -11.06 -9.45 -2.49
C THR A 3 -9.76 -9.80 -1.79
N ILE A 4 -9.80 -10.06 -0.48
CA ILE A 4 -8.61 -10.38 0.32
C ILE A 4 -8.59 -11.88 0.62
N LYS A 5 -7.52 -12.59 0.25
CA LYS A 5 -7.41 -14.06 0.45
C LYS A 5 -8.58 -14.85 -0.18
N GLY A 6 -9.15 -14.36 -1.28
CA GLY A 6 -10.33 -14.98 -1.91
C GLY A 6 -11.67 -14.68 -1.21
N THR A 7 -11.66 -13.94 -0.10
CA THR A 7 -12.87 -13.48 0.59
C THR A 7 -13.19 -12.07 0.13
N ARG A 8 -14.46 -11.83 -0.24
CA ARG A 8 -14.94 -10.48 -0.52
C ARG A 8 -14.96 -9.66 0.76
N VAL A 9 -14.20 -8.58 0.78
CA VAL A 9 -14.18 -7.62 1.89
C VAL A 9 -14.86 -6.34 1.44
N PHE A 10 -15.80 -5.90 2.27
CA PHE A 10 -16.47 -4.61 2.10
C PHE A 10 -15.73 -3.57 2.95
N LEU A 11 -15.25 -2.52 2.29
CA LEU A 11 -14.73 -1.35 2.99
C LEU A 11 -15.89 -0.62 3.65
N THR A 12 -15.65 -0.10 4.86
CA THR A 12 -16.60 0.82 5.50
C THR A 12 -16.70 2.13 4.71
N ASP A 13 -17.72 2.93 4.97
CA ASP A 13 -17.92 4.22 4.26
C ASP A 13 -16.71 5.15 4.44
N ASP A 14 -16.16 5.23 5.65
CA ASP A 14 -14.95 6.01 5.93
C ASP A 14 -13.74 5.50 5.14
N GLN A 15 -13.57 4.18 5.04
CA GLN A 15 -12.48 3.57 4.27
C GLN A 15 -12.65 3.80 2.77
N ASN A 16 -13.86 3.68 2.23
CA ASN A 16 -14.16 4.01 0.83
C ASN A 16 -13.88 5.48 0.54
N ASN A 17 -14.31 6.38 1.42
CA ASN A 17 -14.04 7.80 1.28
C ASN A 17 -12.54 8.09 1.30
N ALA A 18 -11.80 7.48 2.22
CA ALA A 18 -10.35 7.59 2.29
C ALA A 18 -9.66 7.11 1.00
N VAL A 19 -10.11 5.99 0.42
CA VAL A 19 -9.60 5.51 -0.88
C VAL A 19 -9.90 6.50 -1.99
N ASN A 20 -11.14 7.00 -2.08
CA ASN A 20 -11.55 7.95 -3.13
C ASN A 20 -10.75 9.24 -3.08
N VAL A 21 -10.52 9.80 -1.88
CA VAL A 21 -9.72 11.02 -1.73
C VAL A 21 -8.25 10.73 -2.04
N GLY A 22 -7.71 9.59 -1.58
CA GLY A 22 -6.31 9.21 -1.79
C GLY A 22 -5.94 8.83 -3.23
N THR A 23 -6.91 8.48 -4.07
CA THR A 23 -6.71 8.20 -5.51
C THR A 23 -7.15 9.33 -6.42
N SER A 24 -7.74 10.40 -5.87
CA SER A 24 -8.20 11.55 -6.63
C SER A 24 -7.02 12.32 -7.25
N THR A 25 -7.16 12.67 -8.53
CA THR A 25 -6.21 13.54 -9.24
C THR A 25 -6.36 15.02 -8.86
N LEU A 26 -7.40 15.38 -8.11
CA LEU A 26 -7.66 16.76 -7.68
C LEU A 26 -6.75 17.20 -6.52
N TYR A 27 -6.21 16.24 -5.76
CA TYR A 27 -5.41 16.52 -4.57
C TYR A 27 -3.99 15.95 -4.76
N PRO A 28 -2.95 16.80 -4.87
CA PRO A 28 -1.58 16.31 -5.03
C PRO A 28 -1.00 15.71 -3.73
N LEU A 29 -1.59 16.05 -2.57
CA LEU A 29 -1.18 15.54 -1.27
C LEU A 29 -2.41 15.41 -0.36
N VAL A 30 -2.54 14.26 0.29
CA VAL A 30 -3.65 13.93 1.17
C VAL A 30 -3.12 13.33 2.47
N ALA A 31 -3.60 13.83 3.60
CA ALA A 31 -3.38 13.22 4.90
C ALA A 31 -4.65 12.49 5.35
N ILE A 32 -4.55 11.17 5.53
CA ILE A 32 -5.67 10.32 5.98
C ILE A 32 -5.39 9.91 7.42
N GLN A 33 -6.15 10.47 8.35
CA GLN A 33 -6.05 10.12 9.77
C GLN A 33 -7.09 9.06 10.13
N ALA A 34 -6.67 8.01 10.82
CA ALA A 34 -7.59 7.01 11.35
C ALA A 34 -7.06 6.36 12.64
N ALA A 35 -7.98 5.97 13.54
CA ALA A 35 -7.65 5.36 14.82
C ALA A 35 -6.94 4.00 14.66
N PHE A 36 -6.28 3.52 15.72
CA PHE A 36 -5.70 2.17 15.72
C PHE A 36 -6.81 1.12 15.51
N GLY A 37 -6.52 0.07 14.73
CA GLY A 37 -7.49 -0.99 14.43
C GLY A 37 -8.51 -0.71 13.32
N THR A 38 -8.54 0.49 12.72
CA THR A 38 -9.53 0.85 11.67
C THR A 38 -9.14 0.41 10.25
N GLY A 39 -8.18 -0.50 10.09
CA GLY A 39 -7.81 -1.03 8.78
C GLY A 39 -6.99 -0.07 7.90
N LYS A 40 -6.20 0.85 8.48
CA LYS A 40 -5.28 1.74 7.74
C LYS A 40 -4.41 1.01 6.72
N THR A 41 -3.92 -0.17 7.06
CA THR A 41 -3.09 -1.00 6.17
C THR A 41 -3.87 -1.43 4.93
N VAL A 42 -5.15 -1.81 5.08
CA VAL A 42 -6.02 -2.20 3.96
C VAL A 42 -6.31 -0.98 3.07
N VAL A 43 -6.65 0.17 3.67
CA VAL A 43 -6.89 1.42 2.91
C VAL A 43 -5.64 1.83 2.13
N GLY A 44 -4.47 1.86 2.79
CA GLY A 44 -3.20 2.20 2.15
C GLY A 44 -2.83 1.23 1.03
N ALA A 45 -3.03 -0.08 1.23
CA ALA A 45 -2.80 -1.09 0.21
C ALA A 45 -3.73 -0.91 -1.00
N MET A 46 -5.00 -0.57 -0.77
CA MET A 46 -5.95 -0.27 -1.84
C MET A 46 -5.53 0.95 -2.65
N ILE A 47 -5.16 2.06 -1.98
CA ILE A 47 -4.69 3.28 -2.65
C ILE A 47 -3.42 2.98 -3.46
N ALA A 48 -2.45 2.30 -2.86
CA ALA A 48 -1.19 1.97 -3.52
C ALA A 48 -1.40 1.04 -4.72
N GLY A 49 -2.26 0.02 -4.58
CA GLY A 49 -2.61 -0.88 -5.67
C GLY A 49 -3.30 -0.15 -6.82
N LEU A 50 -4.29 0.69 -6.54
CA LEU A 50 -5.00 1.48 -7.55
C LEU A 50 -4.07 2.47 -8.27
N GLN A 51 -3.21 3.17 -7.52
CA GLN A 51 -2.23 4.10 -8.10
C GLN A 51 -1.13 3.37 -8.88
N SER A 52 -0.83 2.12 -8.51
CA SER A 52 0.19 1.35 -9.22
C SER A 52 -0.17 1.18 -10.70
N VAL A 53 -1.45 1.06 -11.04
CA VAL A 53 -1.94 0.88 -12.42
C VAL A 53 -1.39 1.94 -13.39
N THR A 54 -1.22 3.19 -12.92
CA THR A 54 -0.79 4.31 -13.76
C THR A 54 0.66 4.74 -13.49
N SER A 55 1.18 4.47 -12.29
CA SER A 55 2.46 5.03 -11.81
C SER A 55 3.21 4.04 -10.92
N SER A 56 4.52 4.24 -10.73
CA SER A 56 5.23 3.54 -9.65
C SER A 56 4.90 4.18 -8.30
N VAL A 57 4.58 3.36 -7.30
CA VAL A 57 4.21 3.79 -5.96
C VAL A 57 5.30 3.40 -4.97
N ILE A 58 5.71 4.35 -4.15
CA ILE A 58 6.62 4.11 -3.03
C ILE A 58 5.80 4.19 -1.75
N VAL A 59 5.84 3.13 -0.96
CA VAL A 59 5.25 3.07 0.38
C VAL A 59 6.38 2.99 1.39
N THR A 60 6.35 3.86 2.39
CA THR A 60 7.34 3.90 3.48
C THR A 60 6.70 3.47 4.78
N ALA A 61 7.44 2.71 5.58
CA ALA A 61 7.03 2.44 6.95
C ALA A 61 8.21 2.52 7.92
N SER A 62 7.91 2.80 9.19
CA SER A 62 8.92 3.01 10.22
C SER A 62 9.61 1.70 10.63
N THR A 63 8.94 0.55 10.48
CA THR A 63 9.52 -0.75 10.84
C THR A 63 9.52 -1.72 9.67
N ASN A 64 10.47 -2.65 9.70
CA ASN A 64 10.54 -3.73 8.73
C ASN A 64 9.31 -4.66 8.80
N ALA A 65 8.73 -4.82 9.99
CA ALA A 65 7.52 -5.59 10.22
C ALA A 65 6.32 -4.94 9.51
N ASP A 66 6.17 -3.62 9.62
CA ASP A 66 5.10 -2.88 8.94
C ASP A 66 5.23 -2.97 7.42
N VAL A 67 6.45 -2.88 6.88
CA VAL A 67 6.70 -3.10 5.45
C VAL A 67 6.32 -4.50 5.01
N ALA A 68 6.67 -5.52 5.81
CA ALA A 68 6.31 -6.91 5.52
C ALA A 68 4.79 -7.10 5.49
N GLN A 69 4.11 -6.60 6.52
CA GLN A 69 2.67 -6.72 6.68
C GLN A 69 1.92 -5.99 5.56
N PHE A 70 2.39 -4.79 5.17
CA PHE A 70 1.81 -4.06 4.06
C PHE A 70 1.99 -4.82 2.73
N ALA A 71 3.20 -5.32 2.47
CA ALA A 71 3.49 -6.08 1.26
C ALA A 71 2.65 -7.35 1.14
N GLU A 72 2.46 -8.08 2.24
CA GLU A 72 1.56 -9.23 2.30
C GLU A 72 0.13 -8.79 2.00
N THR A 73 -0.34 -7.70 2.64
CA THR A 73 -1.70 -7.19 2.43
C THR A 73 -1.98 -6.88 0.96
N VAL A 74 -1.06 -6.26 0.23
CA VAL A 74 -1.19 -5.99 -1.20
C VAL A 74 -1.28 -7.29 -2.01
N LYS A 75 -0.42 -8.27 -1.75
CA LYS A 75 -0.44 -9.57 -2.46
C LYS A 75 -1.72 -10.37 -2.23
N LEU A 76 -2.33 -10.19 -1.07
CA LEU A 76 -3.57 -10.89 -0.71
C LEU A 76 -4.81 -10.28 -1.39
N MET A 77 -4.71 -9.04 -1.89
CA MET A 77 -5.75 -8.42 -2.68
C MET A 77 -5.70 -8.99 -4.09
N ALA A 78 -6.74 -9.75 -4.47
CA ALA A 78 -6.80 -10.42 -5.76
C ALA A 78 -6.68 -9.44 -6.93
N GLU A 79 -7.17 -8.20 -6.74
CA GLU A 79 -7.07 -7.13 -7.73
C GLU A 79 -5.62 -6.71 -8.03
N PHE A 80 -4.67 -6.98 -7.12
CA PHE A 80 -3.26 -6.56 -7.21
C PHE A 80 -2.28 -7.73 -7.12
N ALA A 81 -2.76 -8.97 -7.26
CA ALA A 81 -1.94 -10.17 -7.11
C ALA A 81 -0.75 -10.21 -8.09
N ASP A 82 -0.96 -9.66 -9.30
CA ASP A 82 0.05 -9.63 -10.37
C ASP A 82 0.94 -8.37 -10.35
N VAL A 83 0.73 -7.45 -9.42
CA VAL A 83 1.50 -6.20 -9.36
C VAL A 83 2.93 -6.51 -8.88
N PRO A 84 3.97 -6.14 -9.66
CA PRO A 84 5.36 -6.32 -9.24
C PRO A 84 5.65 -5.52 -7.97
N LEU A 85 6.09 -6.23 -6.94
CA LEU A 85 6.35 -5.67 -5.62
C LEU A 85 7.79 -5.98 -5.20
N ILE A 86 8.54 -4.91 -4.94
CA ILE A 86 9.93 -4.97 -4.48
C ILE A 86 9.99 -4.42 -3.05
N ARG A 87 10.41 -5.26 -2.12
CA ARG A 87 10.61 -4.88 -0.73
C ARG A 87 12.09 -4.57 -0.50
N TYR A 88 12.39 -3.31 -0.16
CA TYR A 88 13.73 -2.89 0.24
C TYR A 88 13.84 -2.82 1.76
N VAL A 89 14.77 -3.59 2.32
CA VAL A 89 15.08 -3.59 3.75
C VAL A 89 16.55 -3.23 3.91
N SER A 90 16.84 -2.06 4.50
CA SER A 90 18.21 -1.70 4.82
C SER A 90 18.70 -2.52 6.00
N ILE A 91 19.67 -3.41 5.76
CA ILE A 91 20.40 -4.12 6.82
C ILE A 91 21.51 -3.19 7.32
N LEU A 92 21.16 -2.16 8.09
CA LEU A 92 22.13 -1.38 8.86
C LEU A 92 21.58 -1.14 10.27
N GLN A 93 22.01 -2.00 11.19
CA GLN A 93 21.66 -2.04 12.61
C GLN A 93 22.07 -0.79 13.40
N GLN A 94 22.66 0.23 12.74
CA GLN A 94 23.18 1.45 13.37
C GLN A 94 22.38 2.73 13.09
N LEU A 95 21.35 2.71 12.24
CA LEU A 95 20.52 3.89 12.03
C LEU A 95 19.13 3.64 12.60
N LYS A 96 18.90 4.11 13.83
CA LYS A 96 17.57 4.12 14.50
C LYS A 96 16.47 4.87 13.72
N ASN A 97 16.80 5.45 12.56
CA ASN A 97 15.95 6.26 11.69
C ASN A 97 15.90 5.73 10.24
N ALA A 98 16.29 4.47 9.98
CA ALA A 98 16.29 3.94 8.62
C ALA A 98 14.85 3.73 8.12
N CYS A 99 14.44 4.56 7.16
CA CYS A 99 13.17 4.47 6.47
C CYS A 99 13.18 3.19 5.61
N HIS A 100 12.26 2.26 5.88
CA HIS A 100 12.11 1.06 5.05
C HIS A 100 11.14 1.36 3.92
N PHE A 101 11.51 0.97 2.69
CA PHE A 101 10.78 1.32 1.48
C PHE A 101 10.21 0.06 0.81
N LEU A 102 8.96 0.18 0.38
CA LEU A 102 8.29 -0.77 -0.50
C LEU A 102 8.04 -0.06 -1.83
N LEU A 103 8.58 -0.60 -2.91
CA LEU A 103 8.34 -0.11 -4.25
C LEU A 103 7.33 -1.05 -4.93
N ILE A 104 6.17 -0.51 -5.27
CA ILE A 104 5.14 -1.18 -6.05
C ILE A 104 5.21 -0.56 -7.44
N SER A 105 5.72 -1.32 -8.42
CA SER A 105 5.96 -0.79 -9.77
C SER A 105 5.20 -1.61 -10.80
N THR A 106 4.41 -0.95 -11.65
CA THR A 106 3.75 -1.59 -12.80
C THR A 106 4.66 -1.86 -13.98
N ARG A 107 5.93 -1.45 -13.94
CA ARG A 107 6.90 -1.68 -15.01
C ARG A 107 8.30 -1.90 -14.46
N PHE A 108 8.62 -3.14 -14.08
CA PHE A 108 9.99 -3.64 -14.13
C PHE A 108 10.14 -4.55 -15.36
N LEU A 109 10.67 -3.95 -16.44
CA LEU A 109 11.39 -4.55 -17.58
C LEU A 109 10.74 -5.73 -18.34
N LYS A 110 10.07 -5.41 -19.45
CA LYS A 110 10.28 -6.14 -20.72
C LYS A 110 10.71 -5.13 -21.79
N THR A 111 12.02 -5.00 -21.97
CA THR A 111 12.69 -4.65 -23.22
C THR A 111 13.74 -5.71 -23.45
#